data_AF-A0A6L7SVY7-F1
#
_entry.id   AF-A0A6L7SVY7-F1
#
_cell.length_a   1.000
_cell.length_b   1.000
_cell.length_c   1.000
_cell.angle_alpha   90.00
_cell.angle_beta   90.00
_cell.angle_gamma   90.00
#
_symmetry.space_group_name_H-M   'P 1'
#
loop_
_entity.id
_entity.type
_entity.pdbx_description
1 polymer ?
#
loop_
_entity_poly.entity_id
_entity_poly.type
_entity_poly.pdbx_seq_one_letter_code
_entity_poly.pdbx_strand_id
1 'polypeptide(L)'
;MFKQGKLLFLYTITPVHMGAGESIGVIDNPIQRECHTHHPNMAGSGLKGAVRHQSLATWDKNLVNRLFGPESTSENTHAGAISFGDAQIVAFPVRSLKQGYVYAVSPT
;
A
#
# COMPACT_ATOMS: atom_id res chain seq x y z
N MET A 1 -20.32 -6.02 8.32
CA MET A 1 -19.33 -5.12 7.70
C MET A 1 -18.36 -5.87 6.79
N PHE A 2 -17.77 -7.00 7.19
CA PHE A 2 -17.03 -7.90 6.28
C PHE A 2 -17.37 -9.37 6.55
N LYS A 3 -17.25 -10.24 5.54
CA LYS A 3 -17.44 -11.69 5.69
C LYS A 3 -16.13 -12.44 6.00
N GLN A 4 -15.00 -11.91 5.54
CA GLN A 4 -13.67 -12.50 5.73
C GLN A 4 -12.60 -11.39 5.72
N GLY A 5 -11.56 -11.56 6.53
CA GLY A 5 -10.33 -10.78 6.48
C GLY A 5 -9.14 -11.67 6.12
N LYS A 6 -8.18 -11.13 5.37
CA LYS A 6 -6.90 -11.79 5.06
C LYS A 6 -5.75 -10.81 5.26
N LEU A 7 -4.62 -11.34 5.72
CA LEU A 7 -3.38 -10.58 5.84
C LEU A 7 -2.61 -10.64 4.53
N LEU A 8 -2.03 -9.50 4.13
CA LEU A 8 -1.17 -9.38 2.97
C LEU A 8 0.21 -8.90 3.44
N PHE A 9 1.23 -9.73 3.23
CA PHE A 9 2.62 -9.33 3.45
C PHE A 9 3.23 -8.85 2.13
N LEU A 10 3.80 -7.65 2.15
CA LEU A 10 4.46 -7.05 1.00
C LEU A 10 5.97 -7.08 1.23
N TYR A 11 6.68 -7.79 0.36
CA TYR A 11 8.14 -7.83 0.37
C TYR A 11 8.70 -7.00 -0.80
N THR A 12 9.41 -5.93 -0.48
CA THR A 12 10.00 -5.03 -1.49
C THR A 12 11.27 -5.64 -2.08
N ILE A 13 11.21 -6.10 -3.32
CA ILE A 13 12.37 -6.62 -4.06
C ILE A 13 13.27 -5.52 -4.63
N THR A 14 12.71 -4.34 -4.86
CA THR A 14 13.38 -3.13 -5.33
C THR A 14 13.10 -1.99 -4.35
N PRO A 15 13.92 -0.92 -4.32
CA PRO A 15 13.57 0.29 -3.59
C PRO A 15 12.20 0.82 -4.05
N VAL A 16 11.29 1.04 -3.10
CA VAL A 16 9.93 1.52 -3.37
C VAL A 16 9.79 2.96 -2.93
N HIS A 17 9.22 3.79 -3.79
CA HIS A 17 8.85 5.17 -3.47
C HIS A 17 7.33 5.30 -3.46
N MET A 18 6.73 5.27 -2.27
CA MET A 18 5.34 5.68 -2.06
C MET A 18 5.35 7.16 -1.69
N GLY A 19 5.04 8.05 -2.64
CA GLY A 19 5.16 9.49 -2.43
C GLY A 19 4.11 10.06 -1.47
N ALA A 20 4.54 10.99 -0.61
CA ALA A 20 3.66 11.75 0.28
C ALA A 20 3.23 13.12 -0.27
N GLY A 21 3.65 13.45 -1.51
CA GLY A 21 3.59 14.80 -2.08
C GLY A 21 4.91 15.54 -1.92
N GLU A 22 4.93 16.82 -2.31
CA GLU A 22 6.07 17.71 -2.11
C GLU A 22 6.09 18.28 -0.70
N SER A 23 7.27 18.42 -0.11
CA SER A 23 7.43 19.00 1.23
C SER A 23 8.46 20.13 1.23
N ILE A 24 8.22 21.16 2.06
CA ILE A 24 9.18 22.24 2.31
C ILE A 24 10.21 21.75 3.34
N GLY A 25 10.95 20.70 2.97
CA GLY A 25 11.95 20.05 3.81
C GLY A 25 13.29 19.93 3.11
N VAL A 26 14.24 19.26 3.75
CA VAL A 26 15.54 18.91 3.12
C VAL A 26 15.35 17.91 1.97
N ILE A 27 14.23 17.17 2.00
CA ILE A 27 13.86 16.19 0.98
C ILE A 27 12.65 16.74 0.24
N ASP A 28 12.81 17.02 -1.05
CA ASP A 28 11.73 17.56 -1.89
C ASP A 28 10.54 16.61 -1.96
N ASN A 29 10.81 15.33 -2.25
CA ASN A 29 9.81 14.27 -2.42
C ASN A 29 9.98 13.17 -1.35
N PRO A 30 9.41 13.36 -0.15
CA PRO A 30 9.45 12.34 0.90
C PRO A 30 8.53 11.16 0.59
N ILE A 31 8.90 10.01 1.15
CA ILE A 31 8.03 8.84 1.21
C ILE A 31 6.94 9.02 2.25
N GLN A 32 5.83 8.32 2.06
CA GLN A 32 4.68 8.31 2.94
C GLN A 32 5.03 7.70 4.30
N ARG A 33 4.60 8.39 5.36
CA ARG A 33 4.86 8.02 6.75
C ARG A 33 3.60 8.17 7.56
N GLU A 34 3.46 7.33 8.57
CA GLU A 34 2.40 7.46 9.55
C GLU A 34 2.63 8.69 10.45
N CYS A 35 1.58 9.48 10.70
CA CYS A 35 1.72 10.79 11.35
C CYS A 35 2.24 10.71 12.80
N HIS A 36 1.86 9.67 13.55
CA HIS A 36 2.15 9.58 14.98
C HIS A 36 3.44 8.80 15.30
N THR A 37 3.83 7.84 14.47
CA THR A 37 5.08 7.06 14.64
C THR A 37 6.22 7.53 13.73
N HIS A 38 5.89 8.26 12.65
CA HIS A 38 6.79 8.54 11.54
C HIS A 38 7.37 7.30 10.84
N HIS A 39 6.84 6.10 11.10
CA HIS A 39 7.25 4.89 10.41
C HIS A 39 6.84 4.95 8.93
N PRO A 40 7.65 4.38 8.01
CA PRO A 40 7.23 4.19 6.63
C PRO A 40 5.90 3.46 6.57
N ASN A 41 4.95 3.99 5.81
CA ASN A 41 3.63 3.43 5.61
C ASN A 41 3.28 3.48 4.11
N MET A 42 2.48 2.53 3.62
CA MET A 42 1.87 2.62 2.30
C MET A 42 0.36 2.75 2.47
N ALA A 43 -0.22 3.86 2.04
CA ALA A 43 -1.66 4.05 2.13
C ALA A 43 -2.43 2.97 1.36
N GLY A 44 -3.48 2.44 1.99
CA GLY A 44 -4.34 1.40 1.44
C GLY A 44 -5.02 1.83 0.15
N SER A 45 -5.25 3.15 -0.03
CA SER A 45 -5.75 3.72 -1.28
C SER A 45 -4.76 3.56 -2.45
N GLY A 46 -3.47 3.82 -2.21
CA GLY A 46 -2.41 3.64 -3.21
C GLY A 46 -2.23 2.16 -3.58
N LEU A 47 -2.22 1.28 -2.58
CA LEU A 47 -2.16 -0.17 -2.80
C LEU A 47 -3.38 -0.68 -3.57
N LYS A 48 -4.58 -0.26 -3.17
CA LYS A 48 -5.82 -0.60 -3.87
C LYS A 48 -5.79 -0.15 -5.32
N GLY A 49 -5.27 1.04 -5.59
CA GLY A 49 -5.09 1.58 -6.95
C GLY A 49 -4.15 0.73 -7.80
N ALA A 50 -2.96 0.41 -7.27
CA ALA A 50 -1.98 -0.41 -7.96
C ALA A 50 -2.50 -1.83 -8.27
N VAL A 51 -3.14 -2.48 -7.30
CA VAL A 51 -3.73 -3.82 -7.49
C VAL A 51 -4.90 -3.76 -8.46
N ARG A 52 -5.77 -2.73 -8.39
CA ARG A 52 -6.86 -2.53 -9.35
C ARG A 52 -6.31 -2.41 -10.77
N HIS A 53 -5.29 -1.59 -10.97
CA HIS A 53 -4.66 -1.38 -12.28
C HIS A 53 -4.12 -2.68 -12.86
N GLN A 54 -3.39 -3.48 -12.07
CA GLN A 54 -2.90 -4.78 -12.52
C GLN A 54 -4.04 -5.76 -12.82
N SER A 55 -5.10 -5.74 -12.01
CA SER A 55 -6.27 -6.62 -12.17
C SER A 55 -7.05 -6.30 -13.43
N LEU A 56 -7.15 -5.03 -13.83
CA LEU A 56 -7.79 -4.62 -15.10
C LEU A 56 -7.10 -5.21 -16.33
N ALA A 57 -5.79 -5.45 -16.26
CA ALA A 57 -5.04 -6.05 -17.36
C ALA A 57 -5.20 -7.58 -17.45
N THR A 58 -5.61 -8.23 -16.36
CA THR A 58 -5.58 -9.70 -16.25
C THR A 58 -6.99 -10.32 -16.14
N TRP A 59 -7.96 -9.60 -15.58
CA TRP A 59 -9.29 -10.10 -15.23
C TRP A 59 -10.39 -9.38 -16.00
N ASP A 60 -11.60 -9.95 -15.96
CA ASP A 60 -12.79 -9.31 -16.54
C ASP A 60 -13.14 -8.00 -15.82
N LYS A 61 -13.46 -6.97 -16.61
CA LYS A 61 -13.79 -5.61 -16.14
C LYS A 61 -14.99 -5.62 -15.18
N ASN A 62 -15.99 -6.48 -15.42
CA ASN A 62 -17.15 -6.58 -14.54
C ASN A 62 -16.77 -7.10 -13.15
N LEU A 63 -15.88 -8.10 -13.09
CA LEU A 63 -15.37 -8.63 -11.83
C LEU A 63 -14.55 -7.56 -11.08
N VAL A 64 -13.67 -6.86 -11.79
CA VAL A 64 -12.86 -5.78 -11.19
C VAL A 64 -13.74 -4.67 -10.63
N ASN A 65 -14.76 -4.23 -11.35
CA ASN A 65 -15.69 -3.21 -10.88
C ASN A 65 -16.46 -3.66 -9.64
N ARG A 66 -16.91 -4.92 -9.58
CA ARG A 66 -17.56 -5.49 -8.38
C ARG A 66 -16.61 -5.52 -7.18
N LEU A 67 -15.34 -5.83 -7.38
CA LEU A 67 -14.35 -5.91 -6.30
C LEU A 67 -13.91 -4.52 -5.82
N PHE A 68 -13.45 -3.66 -6.73
CA PHE A 68 -12.80 -2.40 -6.38
C PHE A 68 -13.76 -1.19 -6.35
N GLY A 69 -14.92 -1.32 -6.99
CA GLY A 69 -15.85 -0.24 -7.30
C GLY A 69 -15.75 0.16 -8.78
N PRO A 70 -16.84 0.63 -9.40
CA PRO A 70 -16.84 1.09 -10.77
C PRO A 70 -16.14 2.46 -10.90
N GLU A 71 -15.95 2.94 -12.13
CA GLU A 71 -15.37 4.27 -12.37
C GLU A 71 -16.34 5.38 -11.97
N SER A 72 -15.82 6.53 -11.56
CA SER A 72 -16.62 7.67 -11.08
C SER A 72 -17.59 8.23 -12.15
N THR A 73 -17.31 7.98 -13.43
CA THR A 73 -18.12 8.40 -14.58
C THR A 73 -19.23 7.41 -14.95
N SER A 74 -19.37 6.30 -14.25
CA SER A 74 -20.39 5.29 -14.56
C SER A 74 -21.76 5.62 -13.96
N GLU A 75 -22.83 5.39 -14.71
CA GLU A 75 -24.21 5.69 -14.27
C GLU A 75 -24.69 4.77 -13.13
N ASN A 76 -24.19 3.53 -13.09
CA ASN A 76 -24.47 2.55 -12.04
C ASN A 76 -23.35 2.52 -11.00
N THR A 77 -23.34 3.53 -10.13
CA THR A 77 -22.36 3.61 -9.04
C THR A 77 -22.71 2.66 -7.89
N HIS A 78 -21.70 1.93 -7.40
CA HIS A 78 -21.83 1.09 -6.22
C HIS A 78 -20.48 1.00 -5.49
N ALA A 79 -20.49 0.63 -4.21
CA ALA A 79 -19.26 0.40 -3.47
C ALA A 79 -18.51 -0.86 -3.96
N GLY A 80 -17.20 -0.88 -3.79
CA GLY A 80 -16.39 -2.08 -3.99
C GLY A 80 -16.56 -3.09 -2.85
N ALA A 81 -16.49 -4.38 -3.16
CA ALA A 81 -16.61 -5.45 -2.17
C ALA A 81 -15.40 -5.60 -1.23
N ILE A 82 -14.24 -5.03 -1.57
CA ILE A 82 -13.00 -5.16 -0.78
C ILE A 82 -12.52 -3.82 -0.22
N SER A 83 -11.99 -3.88 1.00
CA SER A 83 -11.33 -2.78 1.69
C SER A 83 -9.86 -3.11 1.92
N PHE A 84 -8.97 -2.18 1.57
CA PHE A 84 -7.53 -2.28 1.83
C PHE A 84 -7.22 -1.42 3.05
N GLY A 85 -6.53 -2.01 4.03
CA GLY A 85 -5.88 -1.26 5.09
C GLY A 85 -4.56 -0.67 4.61
N ASP A 86 -4.06 0.28 5.38
CA ASP A 86 -2.70 0.81 5.21
C ASP A 86 -1.68 -0.28 5.54
N ALA A 87 -0.63 -0.41 4.73
CA ALA A 87 0.44 -1.38 4.97
C ALA A 87 1.50 -0.78 5.89
N GLN A 88 1.43 -1.17 7.15
CA GLN A 88 2.41 -0.84 8.17
C GLN A 88 3.69 -1.67 8.00
N ILE A 89 4.80 -1.08 8.41
CA ILE A 89 6.09 -1.75 8.39
C ILE A 89 6.14 -2.88 9.42
N VAL A 90 6.59 -4.06 9.00
CA VAL A 90 6.79 -5.22 9.89
C VAL A 90 8.26 -5.39 10.23
N ALA A 91 9.14 -5.32 9.22
CA ALA A 91 10.57 -5.41 9.42
C ALA A 91 11.32 -4.57 8.39
N PHE A 92 12.35 -3.85 8.85
CA PHE A 92 13.15 -2.97 7.99
C PHE A 92 14.56 -3.53 7.81
N PRO A 93 15.08 -3.62 6.57
CA PRO A 93 16.45 -4.05 6.35
C PRO A 93 17.44 -2.97 6.79
N VAL A 94 18.30 -3.29 7.76
CA VAL A 94 19.35 -2.40 8.27
C VAL A 94 20.71 -3.08 8.08
N ARG A 95 21.70 -2.32 7.59
CA ARG A 95 23.08 -2.81 7.43
C ARG A 95 23.64 -3.35 8.74
N SER A 96 24.30 -4.50 8.69
CA SER A 96 24.94 -5.16 9.84
C SER A 96 26.37 -5.58 9.48
N LEU A 97 27.31 -5.35 10.39
CA LEU A 97 28.73 -5.69 10.18
C LEU A 97 28.97 -7.20 10.08
N LYS A 98 28.14 -8.03 10.72
CA LYS A 98 28.35 -9.49 10.80
C LYS A 98 27.60 -10.29 9.73
N GLN A 99 26.41 -9.84 9.32
CA GLN A 99 25.52 -10.59 8.42
C GLN A 99 25.19 -9.83 7.12
N GLY A 100 25.90 -8.73 6.83
CA GLY A 100 25.60 -7.83 5.71
C GLY A 100 24.43 -6.91 6.02
N TYR A 101 23.26 -7.48 6.32
CA TYR A 101 22.10 -6.76 6.84
C TYR A 101 21.26 -7.66 7.77
N VAL A 102 20.38 -7.05 8.55
CA VAL A 102 19.40 -7.73 9.40
C VAL A 102 18.04 -7.09 9.20
N TYR A 103 16.99 -7.87 9.44
CA TYR A 103 15.63 -7.35 9.54
C TYR A 103 15.39 -6.83 10.95
N ALA A 104 15.43 -5.50 11.11
CA ALA A 104 15.16 -4.85 12.38
C ALA A 104 13.65 -4.70 12.60
N VAL A 105 13.21 -4.98 13.82
CA VAL A 105 11.82 -4.86 14.28
C VAL A 105 11.79 -4.14 15.63
N SER A 106 10.69 -3.47 15.95
CA SER A 106 10.43 -2.88 17.26
C SER A 106 9.16 -3.47 17.88
N PRO A 107 9.03 -3.51 19.22
CA PRO A 107 7.78 -3.84 19.88
C PRO A 107 6.66 -2.80 19.67
N THR A 108 7.03 -1.56 19.33
CA THR A 108 6.15 -0.42 19.05
C THR A 108 5.69 -0.38 17.61
#